data_AF-A0A7C3SKY4-F1
#
_entry.id   AF-A0A7C3SKY4-F1
#
_cell.length_a   1.000
_cell.length_b   1.000
_cell.length_c   1.000
_cell.angle_alpha   90.00
_cell.angle_beta   90.00
_cell.angle_gamma   90.00
#
_symmetry.space_group_name_H-M   'P 1'
#
loop_
_entity.id
_entity.type
_entity.pdbx_description
1 polymer ?
#
loop_
_entity_poly.entity_id
_entity_poly.type
_entity_poly.pdbx_seq_one_letter_code
_entity_poly.pdbx_strand_id
1 'polypeptide(L)'
;MPSIADLERVQAEGLLAGLERARPRRWRAFTMPERVHTLAERLRELGAHLSAITCLDEGTEFELIYHFDLDGELLNVHARIPKAVASLPSISEVYPAADFYEREVAEMFGVTFEGVRRERLLLPDDWPSGEYPLRRW
;
A
#
# COMPACT_ATOMS: atom_id res chain seq x y z
N MET A 1 10.25 -6.44 -20.84
CA MET A 1 10.70 -6.49 -19.44
C MET A 1 10.63 -5.08 -18.91
N PRO A 2 9.86 -4.81 -17.85
CA PRO A 2 9.87 -3.50 -17.22
C PRO A 2 11.30 -3.13 -16.81
N SER A 3 11.66 -1.89 -17.07
CA SER A 3 12.99 -1.31 -16.93
C SER A 3 12.96 -0.16 -15.93
N ILE A 4 14.13 0.29 -15.49
CA ILE A 4 14.23 1.50 -14.65
C ILE A 4 13.56 2.71 -15.32
N ALA A 5 13.68 2.82 -16.64
CA ALA A 5 13.04 3.88 -17.41
C ALA A 5 11.50 3.85 -17.33
N ASP A 6 10.89 2.71 -16.98
CA ASP A 6 9.45 2.65 -16.70
C ASP A 6 9.11 3.33 -15.37
N LEU A 7 9.91 3.11 -14.33
CA LEU A 7 9.70 3.76 -13.02
C LEU A 7 9.93 5.27 -13.10
N GLU A 8 10.93 5.70 -13.89
CA GLU A 8 11.18 7.11 -14.15
C GLU A 8 10.01 7.78 -14.91
N ARG A 9 9.37 7.04 -15.83
CA ARG A 9 8.14 7.51 -16.51
C ARG A 9 6.96 7.66 -15.55
N VAL A 10 6.73 6.68 -14.69
CA VAL A 10 5.66 6.75 -13.66
C VAL A 10 5.90 7.93 -12.71
N GLN A 11 7.16 8.24 -12.39
CA GLN A 11 7.49 9.46 -11.64
C GLN A 11 7.20 10.73 -12.45
N ALA A 12 7.54 10.77 -13.75
CA ALA A 12 7.25 11.91 -14.60
C ALA A 12 5.74 12.17 -14.79
N GLU A 13 4.91 11.12 -14.69
CA GLU A 13 3.45 11.19 -14.64
C GLU A 13 2.91 11.75 -13.30
N GLY A 14 3.78 11.93 -12.31
CA GLY A 14 3.43 12.45 -10.98
C GLY A 14 2.78 11.41 -10.05
N LEU A 15 2.79 10.13 -10.42
CA LEU A 15 2.26 9.05 -9.59
C LEU A 15 3.25 8.62 -8.49
N LEU A 16 4.54 8.86 -8.71
CA LEU A 16 5.61 8.66 -7.75
C LEU A 16 6.34 9.97 -7.47
N ALA A 17 6.90 10.08 -6.26
CA ALA A 17 7.80 11.13 -5.86
C ALA A 17 9.02 10.53 -5.15
N GLY A 18 10.19 11.15 -5.33
CA GLY A 18 11.41 10.77 -4.62
C GLY A 18 11.88 9.34 -4.95
N LEU A 19 11.76 8.90 -6.21
CA LEU A 19 12.26 7.61 -6.66
C LEU A 19 13.78 7.55 -6.42
N GLU A 20 14.19 6.67 -5.51
CA GLU A 20 15.58 6.46 -5.14
C GLU A 20 15.92 4.97 -5.16
N ARG A 21 17.17 4.66 -5.53
CA ARG A 21 17.69 3.30 -5.43
C ARG A 21 18.30 3.06 -4.06
N ALA A 22 17.50 2.55 -3.13
CA ALA A 22 17.93 2.29 -1.76
C ALA A 22 19.00 1.18 -1.67
N ARG A 23 18.89 0.13 -2.49
CA ARG A 23 19.86 -1.00 -2.56
C ARG A 23 19.90 -1.60 -3.98
N PRO A 24 20.86 -2.49 -4.29
CA PRO A 24 20.80 -3.26 -5.53
C PRO A 24 19.41 -3.92 -5.68
N ARG A 25 18.78 -3.68 -6.83
CA ARG A 25 17.44 -4.16 -7.20
C ARG A 25 16.31 -3.73 -6.24
N ARG A 26 16.50 -2.68 -5.44
CA ARG A 26 15.48 -2.17 -4.51
C ARG A 26 15.36 -0.66 -4.63
N TRP A 27 14.17 -0.25 -4.99
CA TRP A 27 13.75 1.12 -5.18
C TRP A 27 12.80 1.52 -4.07
N ARG A 28 12.86 2.79 -3.72
CA ARG A 28 11.95 3.42 -2.79
C ARG A 28 11.36 4.64 -3.46
N ALA A 29 10.07 4.83 -3.28
CA ALA A 29 9.37 6.02 -3.74
C ALA A 29 8.21 6.31 -2.80
N PHE A 30 7.63 7.49 -2.95
CA PHE A 30 6.46 7.94 -2.22
C PHE A 30 5.31 8.18 -3.20
N THR A 31 4.09 8.03 -2.71
CA THR A 31 2.89 8.46 -3.42
C THR A 31 1.92 9.12 -2.46
N MET A 32 1.03 9.94 -3.03
CA MET A 32 -0.07 10.50 -2.27
C MET A 32 -1.15 9.43 -2.05
N PRO A 33 -1.78 9.36 -0.86
CA PRO A 33 -2.84 8.38 -0.56
C PRO A 33 -3.92 8.27 -1.65
N GLU A 34 -4.38 9.41 -2.15
CA GLU A 34 -5.42 9.49 -3.19
C GLU A 34 -4.97 8.96 -4.56
N ARG A 35 -3.67 8.77 -4.79
CA ARG A 35 -3.09 8.27 -6.06
C ARG A 35 -2.76 6.78 -6.03
N VAL A 36 -2.91 6.11 -4.89
CA VAL A 36 -2.51 4.71 -4.72
C VAL A 36 -3.20 3.78 -5.72
N HIS A 37 -4.50 3.97 -5.97
CA HIS A 37 -5.24 3.17 -6.96
C HIS A 37 -4.70 3.37 -8.38
N THR A 38 -4.61 4.63 -8.85
CA THR A 38 -4.10 4.93 -10.20
C THR A 38 -2.65 4.47 -10.39
N LEU A 39 -1.82 4.59 -9.35
CA LEU A 39 -0.47 4.03 -9.37
C LEU A 39 -0.50 2.50 -9.51
N ALA A 40 -1.38 1.81 -8.78
CA ALA A 40 -1.51 0.36 -8.86
C ALA A 40 -1.93 -0.08 -10.27
N GLU A 41 -2.88 0.60 -10.91
CA GLU A 41 -3.29 0.37 -12.31
C GLU A 41 -2.07 0.49 -13.25
N ARG A 42 -1.33 1.59 -13.14
CA ARG A 42 -0.17 1.84 -14.01
C ARG A 42 0.95 0.83 -13.78
N LEU A 43 1.21 0.43 -12.53
CA LEU A 43 2.19 -0.62 -12.24
C LEU A 43 1.72 -1.99 -12.77
N ARG A 44 0.42 -2.28 -12.73
CA ARG A 44 -0.16 -3.52 -13.26
C ARG A 44 0.03 -3.61 -14.77
N GLU A 45 -0.17 -2.50 -15.48
CA GLU A 45 0.08 -2.39 -16.92
C GLU A 45 1.56 -2.55 -17.29
N LEU A 46 2.49 -2.26 -16.37
CA LEU A 46 3.92 -2.55 -16.52
C LEU A 46 4.28 -4.03 -16.22
N GLY A 47 3.30 -4.84 -15.80
CA GLY A 47 3.51 -6.23 -15.40
C GLY A 47 4.01 -6.38 -13.97
N ALA A 48 3.83 -5.38 -13.11
CA ALA A 48 4.21 -5.48 -11.71
C ALA A 48 3.37 -6.54 -10.98
N HIS A 49 4.03 -7.23 -10.05
CA HIS A 49 3.42 -8.15 -9.11
C HIS A 49 3.36 -7.50 -7.72
N LEU A 50 2.17 -7.45 -7.11
CA LEU A 50 2.04 -7.03 -5.71
C LEU A 50 2.49 -8.18 -4.80
N SER A 51 3.58 -7.96 -4.07
CA SER A 51 4.18 -8.96 -3.18
C SER A 51 3.65 -8.90 -1.76
N ALA A 52 3.37 -7.70 -1.24
CA ALA A 52 2.82 -7.48 0.11
C ALA A 52 2.35 -6.02 0.26
N ILE A 53 1.50 -5.78 1.26
CA ILE A 53 1.25 -4.45 1.83
C ILE A 53 1.58 -4.53 3.31
N THR A 54 2.41 -3.60 3.79
CA THR A 54 2.72 -3.49 5.22
C THR A 54 2.25 -2.13 5.75
N CYS A 55 1.91 -2.08 7.04
CA CYS A 55 1.50 -0.86 7.71
C CYS A 55 2.39 -0.62 8.94
N LEU A 56 2.93 0.59 9.06
CA LEU A 56 3.65 1.07 10.22
C LEU A 56 2.85 2.13 10.95
N ASP A 57 2.90 2.09 12.28
CA ASP A 57 2.37 3.13 13.14
C ASP A 57 3.50 4.05 13.59
N GLU A 58 3.52 5.27 13.01
CA GLU A 58 4.52 6.31 13.24
C GLU A 58 3.99 7.39 14.22
N GLY A 59 3.11 7.00 15.14
CA GLY A 59 2.59 7.88 16.19
C GLY A 59 1.39 8.71 15.75
N THR A 60 1.58 9.74 14.92
CA THR A 60 0.47 10.59 14.43
C THR A 60 -0.05 10.20 13.06
N GLU A 61 0.73 9.39 12.34
CA GLU A 61 0.44 8.93 10.98
C GLU A 61 0.59 7.41 10.90
N PHE A 62 -0.08 6.81 9.92
CA PHE A 62 0.26 5.49 9.43
C PHE A 62 1.08 5.61 8.15
N GLU A 63 2.09 4.76 8.01
CA GLU A 63 2.84 4.60 6.76
C GLU A 63 2.52 3.23 6.17
N LEU A 64 1.80 3.22 5.05
CA LEU A 64 1.58 2.01 4.28
C LEU A 64 2.69 1.86 3.26
N ILE A 65 3.28 0.68 3.17
CA ILE A 65 4.29 0.35 2.18
C ILE A 65 3.73 -0.74 1.27
N TYR A 66 3.56 -0.40 0.01
CA TYR A 66 3.18 -1.32 -1.06
C TYR A 66 4.45 -1.87 -1.70
N HIS A 67 4.59 -3.20 -1.70
CA HIS A 67 5.76 -3.88 -2.22
C HIS A 67 5.45 -4.47 -3.59
N PHE A 68 6.01 -3.88 -4.65
CA PHE A 68 5.86 -4.37 -6.02
C PHE A 68 7.15 -5.02 -6.50
N ASP A 69 7.03 -6.13 -7.22
CA ASP A 69 8.12 -6.73 -7.99
C ASP A 69 7.89 -6.44 -9.47
N LEU A 70 8.88 -5.83 -10.12
CA LEU A 70 8.94 -5.67 -11.57
C LEU A 70 10.14 -6.45 -12.08
N ASP A 71 9.93 -7.73 -12.39
CA ASP A 71 10.96 -8.61 -12.97
C ASP A 71 12.21 -8.72 -12.07
N GLY A 72 11.96 -8.83 -10.76
CA GLY A 72 12.98 -8.89 -9.72
C GLY A 72 13.62 -7.53 -9.37
N GLU A 73 13.15 -6.41 -9.91
CA GLU A 73 13.38 -5.08 -9.33
C GLU A 73 12.25 -4.78 -8.34
N LEU A 74 12.59 -4.68 -7.05
CA LEU A 74 11.62 -4.45 -5.98
C LEU A 74 11.38 -2.96 -5.78
N LEU A 75 10.15 -2.50 -5.96
CA LEU A 75 9.72 -1.14 -5.67
C LEU A 75 8.89 -1.12 -4.38
N ASN A 76 9.39 -0.39 -3.39
CA ASN A 76 8.64 -0.06 -2.17
C ASN A 76 8.02 1.33 -2.32
N VAL A 77 6.69 1.40 -2.40
CA VAL A 77 5.95 2.66 -2.48
C VAL A 77 5.37 2.99 -1.12
N HIS A 78 5.74 4.15 -0.58
CA HIS A 78 5.30 4.64 0.72
C HIS A 78 4.12 5.61 0.55
N ALA A 79 3.01 5.35 1.23
CA ALA A 79 1.85 6.23 1.34
C ALA A 79 1.61 6.55 2.82
N ARG A 80 1.66 7.83 3.18
CA ARG A 80 1.46 8.29 4.57
C ARG A 80 0.08 8.88 4.72
N ILE A 81 -0.64 8.46 5.76
CA ILE A 81 -1.97 8.97 6.09
C ILE A 81 -2.02 9.44 7.54
N PRO A 82 -2.65 10.59 7.84
CA PRO A 82 -2.93 10.98 9.21
C PRO A 82 -3.85 9.95 9.88
N LYS A 83 -3.56 9.57 11.14
CA LYS A 83 -4.43 8.66 11.92
C LYS A 83 -5.85 9.20 12.12
N ALA A 84 -6.02 10.51 12.05
CA ALA A 84 -7.31 11.19 12.14
C ALA A 84 -8.21 10.93 10.92
N VAL A 85 -7.61 10.62 9.76
CA VAL A 85 -8.34 10.27 8.54
C VAL A 85 -8.38 8.75 8.37
N ALA A 86 -7.23 8.09 8.46
CA ALA A 86 -7.05 6.64 8.39
C ALA A 86 -7.87 5.96 7.28
N SER A 87 -7.92 6.56 6.08
CA SER A 87 -8.68 6.05 4.93
C SER A 87 -7.88 6.19 3.64
N LEU A 88 -7.95 5.18 2.77
CA LEU A 88 -7.34 5.16 1.43
C LEU A 88 -8.26 4.46 0.40
N PRO A 89 -8.07 4.73 -0.90
CA PRO A 89 -8.58 3.86 -1.95
C PRO A 89 -7.99 2.44 -1.81
N SER A 90 -8.82 1.41 -1.97
CA SER A 90 -8.35 0.03 -2.15
C SER A 90 -7.66 -0.14 -3.49
N ILE A 91 -6.77 -1.12 -3.61
CA ILE A 91 -6.23 -1.60 -4.90
C ILE A 91 -6.69 -3.02 -5.23
N SER A 92 -7.65 -3.57 -4.48
CA SER A 92 -8.13 -4.96 -4.61
C SER A 92 -8.77 -5.25 -5.98
N GLU A 93 -9.38 -4.25 -6.63
CA GLU A 93 -9.90 -4.38 -8.00
C GLU A 93 -8.77 -4.59 -9.04
N VAL A 94 -7.59 -4.02 -8.78
CA VAL A 94 -6.40 -4.15 -9.65
C VAL A 94 -5.59 -5.40 -9.31
N TYR A 95 -5.42 -5.64 -8.01
CA TYR A 95 -4.69 -6.78 -7.43
C TYR A 95 -5.59 -7.52 -6.44
N PRO A 96 -6.26 -8.60 -6.84
CA PRO A 96 -7.17 -9.35 -5.96
C PRO A 96 -6.52 -9.83 -4.64
N ALA A 97 -5.20 -10.06 -4.63
CA ALA A 97 -4.46 -10.41 -3.42
C ALA A 97 -4.46 -9.29 -2.37
N ALA A 98 -4.66 -8.02 -2.77
CA ALA A 98 -4.70 -6.89 -1.87
C ALA A 98 -5.88 -6.95 -0.88
N ASP A 99 -6.99 -7.62 -1.20
CA ASP A 99 -8.12 -7.79 -0.26
C ASP A 99 -7.66 -8.35 1.08
N PHE A 100 -6.78 -9.36 1.05
CA PHE A 100 -6.26 -9.97 2.27
C PHE A 100 -5.38 -9.00 3.08
N TYR A 101 -4.45 -8.33 2.42
CA TYR A 101 -3.54 -7.39 3.10
C TYR A 101 -4.27 -6.15 3.62
N GLU A 102 -5.20 -5.60 2.85
CA GLU A 102 -5.99 -4.43 3.23
C GLU A 102 -6.92 -4.74 4.40
N ARG A 103 -7.54 -5.93 4.42
CA ARG A 103 -8.38 -6.38 5.55
C ARG A 103 -7.55 -6.67 6.80
N GLU A 104 -6.37 -7.25 6.65
CA GLU A 104 -5.41 -7.39 7.76
C GLU A 104 -5.06 -6.02 8.34
N VAL A 105 -4.68 -5.05 7.51
CA VAL A 105 -4.35 -3.70 7.97
C VAL A 105 -5.57 -3.01 8.62
N ALA A 106 -6.77 -3.21 8.07
CA ALA A 106 -8.00 -2.69 8.64
C ALA A 106 -8.29 -3.23 10.04
N GLU A 107 -8.13 -4.53 10.26
CA GLU A 107 -8.35 -5.14 11.58
C GLU A 107 -7.23 -4.86 12.57
N MET A 108 -5.98 -4.79 12.12
CA MET A 108 -4.84 -4.63 13.01
C MET A 108 -4.59 -3.17 13.41
N PHE A 109 -4.87 -2.21 12.53
CA PHE A 109 -4.54 -0.79 12.72
C PHE A 109 -5.77 0.14 12.67
N GLY A 110 -6.91 -0.32 12.15
CA GLY A 110 -8.12 0.50 12.00
C GLY A 110 -8.05 1.47 10.83
N VAL A 111 -7.33 1.11 9.76
CA VAL A 111 -7.32 1.84 8.49
C VAL A 111 -8.48 1.35 7.63
N THR A 112 -9.24 2.27 7.04
CA THR A 112 -10.34 1.93 6.13
C THR A 112 -9.86 1.96 4.68
N PHE A 113 -10.27 0.96 3.88
CA PHE A 113 -10.02 0.92 2.45
C PHE A 113 -11.35 1.02 1.69
N GLU A 114 -11.47 1.99 0.80
CA GLU A 114 -12.69 2.21 0.00
C GLU A 114 -12.84 1.09 -1.04
N GLY A 115 -14.00 0.42 -1.06
CA GLY A 115 -14.26 -0.71 -1.95
C GLY A 115 -13.98 -2.09 -1.34
N VAL A 116 -13.37 -2.16 -0.16
CA VAL A 116 -13.07 -3.43 0.54
C VAL A 116 -14.24 -3.89 1.41
N ARG A 117 -14.38 -5.21 1.48
CA ARG A 117 -15.37 -5.91 2.30
C ARG A 117 -15.03 -5.74 3.78
N ARG A 118 -16.05 -5.56 4.63
CA ARG A 118 -15.87 -5.23 6.06
C ARG A 118 -15.95 -6.45 6.99
N GLU A 119 -16.09 -7.65 6.45
CA GLU A 119 -16.11 -8.85 7.28
C GLU A 119 -14.73 -9.14 7.87
N ARG A 120 -14.71 -9.62 9.11
CA ARG A 120 -13.48 -10.05 9.79
C ARG A 120 -12.76 -11.16 9.01
N LEU A 121 -11.44 -11.17 9.12
CA LEU A 121 -10.49 -12.05 8.47
C LEU A 121 -9.60 -12.73 9.52
N LEU A 122 -9.05 -11.97 10.47
CA LEU A 122 -8.02 -12.46 11.40
C LEU A 122 -8.51 -12.50 12.85
N LEU A 123 -9.20 -11.45 13.29
CA LEU A 123 -9.65 -11.34 14.66
C LEU A 123 -10.88 -12.21 14.91
N PRO A 124 -11.00 -12.81 16.11
CA PRO A 124 -12.21 -13.50 16.55
C PRO A 124 -13.46 -12.62 16.42
N ASP A 125 -14.61 -13.26 16.18
CA ASP A 125 -15.89 -12.56 16.03
C ASP A 125 -16.28 -11.74 17.27
N ASP A 126 -15.86 -12.18 18.46
CA ASP A 126 -16.12 -11.56 19.76
C ASP A 126 -15.10 -10.47 20.15
N TRP A 127 -14.11 -10.20 19.30
CA TRP A 127 -13.11 -9.17 19.59
C TRP A 127 -13.77 -7.77 19.67
N PRO A 128 -13.40 -6.91 20.64
CA PRO A 128 -14.05 -5.62 20.82
C PRO A 128 -13.99 -4.72 19.58
N SER A 129 -15.12 -4.10 19.24
CA SER A 129 -15.15 -3.13 18.13
C SER A 129 -14.36 -1.88 18.49
N GLY A 130 -13.53 -1.40 17.56
CA GLY A 130 -12.71 -0.20 17.78
C GLY A 130 -11.39 -0.46 18.53
N GLU A 131 -11.08 -1.71 18.86
CA GLU A 131 -9.79 -2.11 19.40
C GLU A 131 -8.90 -2.72 18.31
N TYR A 132 -7.74 -2.10 18.08
CA TYR A 132 -6.82 -2.45 17.01
C TYR A 132 -5.47 -2.89 17.62
N PRO A 133 -5.14 -4.20 17.61
CA PRO A 133 -4.00 -4.75 18.37
C PRO A 133 -2.64 -4.13 18.05
N LEU A 134 -2.42 -3.69 16.80
CA LEU A 134 -1.14 -3.14 16.35
C LEU A 134 -1.13 -1.60 16.32
N ARG A 135 -2.24 -0.96 16.68
CA ARG A 135 -2.33 0.51 16.76
C ARG A 135 -1.73 1.00 18.08
N ARG A 136 -0.83 1.97 17.98
CA ARG A 136 -0.23 2.68 19.11
C ARG A 136 -1.08 3.91 19.45
N TRP A 137 -1.21 4.19 20.75
CA TRP A 137 -2.02 5.28 21.31
C TRP A 137 -1.14 6.34 21.97
#